data_AF-A0A1B2LWD7-F1
#
_entry.id   AF-A0A1B2LWD7-F1
#
_cell.length_a   1.000
_cell.length_b   1.000
_cell.length_c   1.000
_cell.angle_alpha   90.00
_cell.angle_beta   90.00
_cell.angle_gamma   90.00
#
_symmetry.space_group_name_H-M   'P 1'
#
loop_
_entity.id
_entity.type
_entity.pdbx_description
1 polymer ?
#
loop_
_entity_poly.entity_id
_entity_poly.type
_entity_poly.pdbx_seq_one_letter_code
_entity_poly.pdbx_strand_id
1 'polypeptide(L)'
;MTMIISAHLGDCILIAADKRAMFCDTATGTMQRAHDDEPKIKLWCRGAFAGTGETVFINRVAHYFTSLDQHEQQLRQMDIIHNEIEKRISEGVPENFLLNNHIVFSIYEGNKTFLYSIPIKPFLQYFEKNRVQMISPLMKEIKPWVIDLSCFIVPADMRCLQDFQRALKPLKSFATEQEFLDFYIQNLKQIFAIQAAIDPSITTSFDLYIQSCHTGQSIALHVPNHILPPTHRQ
;
A
#
# COMPACT_ATOMS: atom_id res chain seq x y z
N MET A 1 -1.89 10.25 -4.63
CA MET A 1 -0.57 10.02 -3.99
C MET A 1 -0.80 9.45 -2.61
N THR A 2 0.06 8.55 -2.14
CA THR A 2 -0.11 7.80 -0.89
C THR A 2 1.24 7.23 -0.48
N MET A 3 1.46 7.10 0.82
CA MET A 3 2.50 6.24 1.40
C MET A 3 1.88 4.93 1.85
N ILE A 4 2.39 3.82 1.32
CA ILE A 4 2.10 2.47 1.80
C ILE A 4 3.40 1.86 2.30
N ILE A 5 3.41 1.45 3.55
CA ILE A 5 4.46 0.59 4.11
C ILE A 5 3.87 -0.81 4.22
N SER A 6 4.54 -1.80 3.67
CA SER A 6 4.15 -3.19 3.82
C SER A 6 5.34 -4.04 4.26
N ALA A 7 5.09 -5.01 5.14
CA ALA A 7 6.15 -5.81 5.71
C ALA A 7 5.68 -7.25 5.97
N HIS A 8 6.56 -8.21 5.75
CA HIS A 8 6.36 -9.58 6.20
C HIS A 8 7.16 -9.78 7.50
N LEU A 9 6.49 -9.95 8.63
CA LEU A 9 7.07 -10.03 9.98
C LEU A 9 7.47 -11.45 10.40
N GLY A 10 7.32 -12.40 9.49
CA GLY A 10 7.68 -13.81 9.67
C GLY A 10 6.47 -14.66 10.00
N ASP A 11 5.69 -14.28 11.01
CA ASP A 11 4.43 -14.92 11.42
C ASP A 11 3.18 -14.05 11.17
N CYS A 12 3.38 -12.78 10.81
CA CYS A 12 2.34 -11.85 10.41
C CYS A 12 2.73 -11.05 9.16
N ILE A 13 1.72 -10.55 8.44
CA ILE A 13 1.84 -9.53 7.42
C ILE A 13 1.36 -8.20 8.00
N LEU A 14 2.01 -7.11 7.63
CA LEU A 14 1.66 -5.74 8.01
C LEU A 14 1.48 -4.89 6.75
N ILE A 15 0.41 -4.11 6.68
CA ILE A 15 0.19 -3.06 5.68
C ILE A 15 -0.27 -1.81 6.41
N ALA A 16 0.41 -0.68 6.20
CA ALA A 16 0.03 0.61 6.74
C ALA A 16 -0.07 1.64 5.60
N ALA A 17 -1.12 2.46 5.60
CA ALA A 17 -1.32 3.49 4.57
C ALA A 17 -1.79 4.81 5.18
N ASP A 18 -1.24 5.92 4.69
CA ASP A 18 -1.72 7.25 5.07
C ASP A 18 -3.15 7.49 4.55
N LYS A 19 -3.78 8.59 4.96
CA LYS A 19 -5.20 8.88 4.70
C LYS A 19 -5.43 10.14 3.89
N ARG A 20 -4.39 10.75 3.31
CA ARG A 20 -4.55 11.94 2.44
C ARG A 20 -5.19 11.56 1.11
N ALA A 21 -6.28 12.24 0.76
CA ALA A 21 -6.73 12.36 -0.62
C ALA A 21 -6.24 13.67 -1.24
N MET A 22 -5.81 13.60 -2.50
CA MET A 22 -5.37 14.74 -3.28
C MET A 22 -6.16 14.81 -4.59
N PHE A 23 -6.59 16.01 -4.96
CA PHE A 23 -7.05 16.30 -6.31
C PHE A 23 -5.85 16.58 -7.21
N CYS A 24 -5.88 16.02 -8.42
CA CYS A 24 -4.92 16.33 -9.48
C CYS A 24 -5.67 16.96 -10.64
N ASP A 25 -5.26 18.17 -11.03
CA ASP A 25 -5.65 18.74 -12.32
C ASP A 25 -4.86 18.02 -13.42
N THR A 26 -5.56 17.30 -14.29
CA THR A 26 -4.93 16.51 -15.36
C THR A 26 -4.29 17.37 -16.45
N ALA A 27 -4.72 18.62 -16.63
CA ALA A 27 -4.18 19.52 -17.63
C ALA A 27 -2.89 20.20 -17.14
N THR A 28 -2.84 20.58 -15.86
CA THR A 28 -1.68 21.29 -15.29
C THR A 28 -0.75 20.41 -14.46
N GLY A 29 -1.19 19.22 -14.08
CA GLY A 29 -0.51 18.33 -13.11
C GLY A 29 -0.55 18.86 -11.68
N THR A 30 -1.29 19.94 -11.41
CA THR A 30 -1.32 20.60 -10.09
C THR A 30 -2.03 19.72 -9.07
N MET A 31 -1.41 19.57 -7.90
CA MET A 31 -1.94 18.77 -6.79
C MET A 31 -2.50 19.66 -5.69
N GLN A 32 -3.71 19.38 -5.24
CA GLN A 32 -4.35 20.07 -4.13
C GLN A 32 -4.91 19.08 -3.12
N ARG A 33 -4.89 19.45 -1.84
CA ARG A 33 -5.50 18.64 -0.78
C ARG A 33 -7.01 18.55 -0.98
N ALA A 34 -7.55 17.34 -0.94
CA ALA A 34 -8.99 17.10 -0.90
C ALA A 34 -9.47 16.97 0.57
N HIS A 35 -9.03 15.91 1.26
CA HIS A 35 -9.31 15.64 2.67
C HIS A 35 -8.28 14.64 3.24
N ASP A 36 -8.35 14.37 4.54
CA ASP A 36 -7.35 13.57 5.29
C ASP A 36 -7.91 12.25 5.85
N ASP A 37 -9.11 11.87 5.44
CA ASP A 37 -9.83 10.70 5.94
C ASP A 37 -10.05 9.60 4.88
N GLU A 38 -9.25 9.55 3.82
CA GLU A 38 -9.38 8.55 2.76
C GLU A 38 -8.96 7.15 3.26
N PRO A 39 -9.86 6.15 3.27
CA PRO A 39 -9.50 4.78 3.64
C PRO A 39 -8.86 4.07 2.45
N LYS A 40 -7.54 3.89 2.49
CA LYS A 40 -6.78 3.32 1.37
C LYS A 40 -6.56 1.81 1.46
N ILE A 41 -6.81 1.22 2.63
CA ILE A 41 -6.78 -0.22 2.84
C ILE A 41 -8.22 -0.74 2.74
N LYS A 42 -8.46 -1.66 1.81
CA LYS A 42 -9.73 -2.36 1.63
C LYS A 42 -9.57 -3.82 2.03
N LEU A 43 -10.43 -4.29 2.92
CA LEU A 43 -10.47 -5.69 3.34
C LEU A 43 -11.24 -6.51 2.31
N TRP A 44 -10.82 -7.75 2.09
CA TRP A 44 -11.51 -8.73 1.27
C TRP A 44 -11.45 -10.11 1.94
N CYS A 45 -12.17 -11.09 1.39
CA CYS A 45 -12.41 -12.38 2.06
C CYS A 45 -11.13 -13.17 2.42
N ARG A 46 -9.99 -12.86 1.78
CA ARG A 46 -8.70 -13.54 1.98
C ARG A 46 -7.59 -12.64 2.52
N GLY A 47 -7.80 -11.34 2.71
CA GLY A 47 -6.74 -10.44 3.16
C GLY A 47 -7.09 -8.96 3.07
N ALA A 48 -6.10 -8.14 2.70
CA ALA A 48 -6.28 -6.73 2.43
C ALA A 48 -5.66 -6.31 1.09
N PHE A 49 -6.19 -5.24 0.52
CA PHE A 49 -5.72 -4.55 -0.67
C PHE A 49 -5.42 -3.09 -0.30
N ALA A 50 -4.31 -2.55 -0.78
CA ALA A 50 -3.98 -1.14 -0.70
C ALA A 50 -3.38 -0.67 -2.03
N GLY A 51 -3.60 0.58 -2.38
CA GLY A 51 -3.05 1.14 -3.60
C GLY A 51 -2.70 2.61 -3.49
N THR A 52 -1.70 3.03 -4.25
CA THR A 52 -1.27 4.43 -4.39
C THR A 52 -1.33 4.83 -5.85
N GLY A 53 -1.76 6.06 -6.12
CA GLY A 53 -1.80 6.65 -7.45
C GLY A 53 -3.14 7.29 -7.78
N GLU A 54 -3.71 6.93 -8.93
CA GLU A 54 -4.97 7.42 -9.48
C GLU A 54 -6.15 6.69 -8.82
N THR A 55 -6.97 7.43 -8.10
CA THR A 55 -7.98 6.87 -7.20
C THR A 55 -9.03 6.02 -7.92
N VAL A 56 -9.47 6.40 -9.12
CA VAL A 56 -10.50 5.64 -9.84
C VAL A 56 -9.97 4.28 -10.28
N PHE A 57 -8.77 4.23 -10.86
CA PHE A 57 -8.05 3.01 -11.22
C PHE A 57 -7.92 2.08 -10.01
N ILE A 58 -7.32 2.58 -8.92
CA ILE A 58 -7.10 1.79 -7.70
C ILE A 58 -8.43 1.27 -7.13
N ASN A 59 -9.48 2.11 -7.11
CA ASN A 59 -10.78 1.71 -6.57
C ASN A 59 -11.47 0.63 -7.41
N ARG A 60 -11.36 0.68 -8.74
CA ARG A 60 -11.95 -0.31 -9.64
C ARG A 60 -11.19 -1.64 -9.58
N VAL A 61 -9.87 -1.62 -9.49
CA VAL A 61 -9.10 -2.86 -9.24
C VAL A 61 -9.42 -3.42 -7.86
N ALA A 62 -9.51 -2.57 -6.83
CA ALA A 62 -9.88 -3.04 -5.49
C ALA A 62 -11.30 -3.64 -5.45
N HIS A 63 -12.22 -3.11 -6.26
CA HIS A 63 -13.58 -3.65 -6.36
C HIS A 63 -13.58 -5.11 -6.78
N TYR A 64 -12.73 -5.50 -7.74
CA TYR A 64 -12.53 -6.91 -8.11
C TYR A 64 -12.22 -7.75 -6.87
N PHE A 65 -11.21 -7.42 -6.08
CA PHE A 65 -10.86 -8.16 -4.86
C PHE A 65 -12.02 -8.25 -3.87
N THR A 66 -12.71 -7.14 -3.61
CA THR A 66 -13.82 -7.11 -2.65
C THR A 66 -15.08 -7.84 -3.13
N SER A 67 -15.18 -8.10 -4.44
CA SER A 67 -16.29 -8.85 -5.04
C SER A 67 -16.06 -10.36 -5.09
N LEU A 68 -14.84 -10.83 -4.80
CA LEU A 68 -14.49 -12.25 -4.84
C LEU A 68 -15.19 -13.03 -3.72
N ASP A 69 -15.70 -14.19 -4.09
CA ASP A 69 -16.18 -15.18 -3.14
C ASP A 69 -15.01 -15.91 -2.47
N GLN A 70 -15.18 -16.34 -1.22
CA GLN A 70 -14.23 -17.18 -0.48
C GLN A 70 -13.88 -18.50 -1.21
N HIS A 71 -14.74 -18.97 -2.12
CA HIS A 71 -14.57 -20.19 -2.90
C HIS A 71 -13.75 -19.99 -4.19
N GLU A 72 -13.46 -18.76 -4.58
CA GLU A 72 -12.69 -18.47 -5.79
C GLU A 72 -11.20 -18.82 -5.59
N GLN A 73 -10.75 -19.85 -6.29
CA GLN A 73 -9.40 -20.40 -6.11
C GLN A 73 -8.33 -19.58 -6.82
N GLN A 74 -8.62 -19.08 -8.03
CA GLN A 74 -7.63 -18.42 -8.88
C GLN A 74 -7.91 -16.94 -9.04
N LEU A 75 -6.94 -16.11 -8.64
CA LEU A 75 -7.00 -14.67 -8.90
C LEU A 75 -6.64 -14.37 -10.35
N ARG A 76 -7.35 -13.39 -10.93
CA ARG A 76 -7.13 -12.80 -12.26
C ARG A 76 -6.62 -11.37 -12.16
N GLN A 77 -5.98 -11.01 -11.06
CA GLN A 77 -5.53 -9.67 -10.74
C GLN A 77 -4.70 -9.02 -11.85
N MET A 78 -3.85 -9.79 -12.55
CA MET A 78 -3.02 -9.25 -13.63
C MET A 78 -3.85 -8.85 -14.86
N ASP A 79 -4.82 -9.68 -15.26
CA ASP A 79 -5.76 -9.37 -16.34
C ASP A 79 -6.63 -8.16 -15.98
N ILE A 80 -7.13 -8.13 -14.74
CA ILE A 80 -8.00 -7.06 -14.25
C ILE A 80 -7.24 -5.73 -14.24
N ILE A 81 -5.99 -5.74 -13.76
CA ILE A 81 -5.11 -4.56 -13.79
C ILE A 81 -4.89 -4.10 -15.23
N HIS A 82 -4.53 -5.01 -16.13
CA HIS A 82 -4.30 -4.68 -17.54
C HIS A 82 -5.53 -4.05 -18.19
N ASN A 83 -6.70 -4.68 -18.05
CA ASN A 83 -7.95 -4.20 -18.63
C ASN A 83 -8.35 -2.83 -18.06
N GLU A 84 -8.15 -2.61 -16.76
CA GLU A 84 -8.46 -1.31 -16.15
C GLU A 84 -7.47 -0.23 -16.61
N ILE A 85 -6.19 -0.55 -16.85
CA ILE A 85 -5.24 0.38 -17.48
C ILE A 85 -5.76 0.83 -18.85
N GLU A 86 -6.07 -0.12 -19.74
CA GLU A 86 -6.60 0.17 -21.08
C GLU A 86 -7.87 1.01 -21.02
N LYS A 87 -8.78 0.67 -20.09
CA LYS A 87 -10.02 1.41 -19.88
C LYS A 87 -9.75 2.86 -19.44
N ARG A 88 -8.88 3.09 -18.46
CA ARG A 88 -8.57 4.46 -17.99
C ARG A 88 -7.93 5.30 -19.08
N ILE A 89 -7.05 4.72 -19.91
CA ILE A 89 -6.48 5.40 -21.08
C ILE A 89 -7.57 5.77 -22.07
N SER A 90 -8.51 4.86 -22.36
CA SER A 90 -9.65 5.13 -23.25
C SER A 90 -10.61 6.21 -22.72
N GLU A 91 -10.69 6.34 -21.39
CA GLU A 91 -11.45 7.39 -20.68
C GLU A 91 -10.68 8.73 -20.65
N GLY A 92 -9.51 8.82 -21.28
CA GLY A 92 -8.72 10.04 -21.44
C GLY A 92 -7.69 10.30 -20.35
N VAL A 93 -7.42 9.33 -19.47
CA VAL A 93 -6.35 9.44 -18.47
C VAL A 93 -4.99 9.29 -19.15
N PRO A 94 -4.09 10.28 -19.04
CA PRO A 94 -2.75 10.15 -19.59
C PRO A 94 -1.95 9.00 -18.94
N GLU A 95 -1.21 8.24 -19.73
CA GLU A 95 -0.45 7.07 -19.25
C GLU A 95 0.52 7.42 -18.11
N ASN A 96 1.11 8.61 -18.11
CA ASN A 96 2.03 9.08 -17.07
C ASN A 96 1.37 9.18 -15.68
N PHE A 97 0.04 9.34 -15.61
CA PHE A 97 -0.72 9.31 -14.36
C PHE A 97 -0.88 7.89 -13.84
N LEU A 98 -0.80 6.88 -14.73
CA LEU A 98 -0.88 5.46 -14.39
C LEU A 98 0.50 4.88 -14.02
N LEU A 99 1.60 5.35 -14.62
CA LEU A 99 2.96 4.82 -14.43
C LEU A 99 3.38 4.66 -12.96
N ASN A 100 3.05 5.65 -12.11
CA ASN A 100 3.46 5.70 -10.71
C ASN A 100 2.46 5.01 -9.77
N ASN A 101 1.46 4.32 -10.31
CA ASN A 101 0.54 3.55 -9.50
C ASN A 101 1.24 2.31 -8.96
N HIS A 102 0.88 1.94 -7.75
CA HIS A 102 1.38 0.75 -7.10
C HIS A 102 0.27 0.10 -6.30
N ILE A 103 0.19 -1.23 -6.37
CA ILE A 103 -0.78 -2.04 -5.65
C ILE A 103 -0.03 -2.94 -4.69
N VAL A 104 -0.54 -3.06 -3.47
CA VAL A 104 -0.08 -4.02 -2.47
C VAL A 104 -1.30 -4.83 -2.01
N PHE A 105 -1.16 -6.14 -1.89
CA PHE A 105 -2.22 -6.95 -1.31
C PHE A 105 -1.67 -8.14 -0.54
N SER A 106 -2.39 -8.55 0.50
CA SER A 106 -2.18 -9.81 1.18
C SER A 106 -3.24 -10.83 0.76
N ILE A 107 -2.87 -12.10 0.83
CA ILE A 107 -3.76 -13.22 0.53
C ILE A 107 -3.44 -14.41 1.44
N TYR A 108 -4.47 -14.93 2.12
CA TYR A 108 -4.42 -16.19 2.83
C TYR A 108 -4.95 -17.31 1.93
N GLU A 109 -4.20 -18.40 1.81
CA GLU A 109 -4.53 -19.56 0.97
C GLU A 109 -4.91 -20.80 1.79
N GLY A 110 -5.34 -20.62 3.04
CA GLY A 110 -5.80 -21.70 3.91
C GLY A 110 -4.71 -22.34 4.77
N ASN A 111 -3.43 -22.17 4.42
CA ASN A 111 -2.29 -22.63 5.21
C ASN A 111 -1.17 -21.60 5.35
N LYS A 112 -1.16 -20.58 4.49
CA LYS A 112 -0.11 -19.57 4.42
C LYS A 112 -0.69 -18.25 3.93
N THR A 113 -0.18 -17.17 4.48
CA THR A 113 -0.42 -15.82 3.96
C THR A 113 0.78 -15.36 3.12
N PHE A 114 0.49 -14.74 2.00
CA PHE A 114 1.45 -14.07 1.14
C PHE A 114 1.17 -12.58 1.09
N LEU A 115 2.21 -11.80 0.83
CA LEU A 115 2.14 -10.36 0.62
C LEU A 115 2.79 -10.06 -0.74
N TYR A 116 2.05 -9.37 -1.60
CA TYR A 116 2.48 -9.05 -2.95
C TYR A 116 2.47 -7.54 -3.20
N SER A 117 3.37 -7.11 -4.06
CA SER A 117 3.51 -5.75 -4.58
C SER A 117 3.50 -5.81 -6.11
N ILE A 118 2.71 -4.94 -6.74
CA ILE A 118 2.55 -4.83 -8.19
C ILE A 118 2.75 -3.37 -8.60
N PRO A 119 3.91 -3.01 -9.16
CA PRO A 119 4.07 -1.73 -9.84
C PRO A 119 3.30 -1.72 -11.16
N ILE A 120 2.69 -0.59 -11.51
CA ILE A 120 1.93 -0.46 -12.77
C ILE A 120 2.84 -0.14 -13.96
N LYS A 121 3.98 0.52 -13.75
CA LYS A 121 4.94 0.86 -14.80
C LYS A 121 5.24 -0.27 -15.80
N PRO A 122 5.51 -1.55 -15.39
CA PRO A 122 5.82 -2.62 -16.34
C PRO A 122 4.67 -3.02 -17.28
N PHE A 123 3.41 -2.69 -16.96
CA PHE A 123 2.28 -2.91 -17.87
C PHE A 123 2.27 -1.93 -19.05
N LEU A 124 2.93 -0.78 -18.89
CA LEU A 124 3.01 0.29 -19.90
C LEU A 124 4.35 0.29 -20.66
N GLN A 125 5.21 -0.72 -20.39
CA GLN A 125 6.51 -0.86 -21.02
C GLN A 125 6.49 -1.98 -22.05
N TYR A 126 6.25 -1.59 -23.30
CA TYR A 126 6.28 -2.50 -24.45
C TYR A 126 7.72 -2.80 -24.88
N PHE A 127 7.98 -4.05 -25.22
CA PHE A 127 9.20 -4.47 -25.90
C PHE A 127 8.86 -5.42 -27.05
N GLU A 128 9.72 -5.46 -28.07
CA GLU A 128 9.54 -6.36 -29.20
C GLU A 128 10.30 -7.67 -28.97
N LYS A 129 9.61 -8.79 -29.12
CA LYS A 129 10.22 -10.13 -29.16
C LYS A 129 9.62 -10.90 -30.31
N ASN A 130 10.47 -11.38 -31.23
CA ASN A 130 10.03 -12.12 -32.43
C ASN A 130 8.97 -11.37 -33.27
N ARG A 131 9.09 -10.04 -33.42
CA ARG A 131 8.12 -9.17 -34.13
C ARG A 131 6.73 -9.08 -33.48
N VAL A 132 6.62 -9.47 -32.21
CA VAL A 132 5.40 -9.31 -31.41
C VAL A 132 5.71 -8.29 -30.31
N GLN A 133 4.87 -7.27 -30.18
CA GLN A 133 4.92 -6.38 -29.02
C GLN A 133 4.41 -7.14 -27.80
N MET A 134 5.21 -7.11 -26.73
CA MET A 134 4.92 -7.78 -25.48
C MET A 134 5.08 -6.80 -24.31
N ILE A 135 4.35 -7.08 -23.24
CA ILE A 135 4.57 -6.48 -21.92
C ILE A 135 5.05 -7.57 -20.96
N SER A 136 5.76 -7.16 -19.91
CA SER A 136 6.17 -8.08 -18.84
C SER A 136 5.77 -7.51 -17.48
N PRO A 137 4.47 -7.58 -17.14
CA PRO A 137 3.99 -7.24 -15.82
C PRO A 137 4.77 -7.95 -14.72
N LEU A 138 5.01 -7.26 -13.61
CA LEU A 138 5.74 -7.80 -12.47
C LEU A 138 4.84 -7.88 -11.25
N MET A 139 4.78 -9.05 -10.63
CA MET A 139 4.23 -9.24 -9.29
C MET A 139 5.35 -9.74 -8.37
N LYS A 140 5.69 -8.94 -7.36
CA LYS A 140 6.78 -9.22 -6.43
C LYS A 140 6.20 -9.73 -5.11
N GLU A 141 6.61 -10.92 -4.69
CA GLU A 141 6.33 -11.40 -3.33
C GLU A 141 7.26 -10.71 -2.33
N ILE A 142 6.70 -10.13 -1.29
CA ILE A 142 7.44 -9.52 -0.18
C ILE A 142 7.77 -10.65 0.81
N LYS A 143 9.03 -11.05 0.82
CA LYS A 143 9.54 -12.17 1.60
C LYS A 143 9.64 -11.84 3.10
N PRO A 144 9.68 -12.85 3.99
CA PRO A 144 9.89 -12.64 5.42
C PRO A 144 11.05 -11.70 5.73
N TRP A 145 10.83 -10.83 6.70
CA TRP A 145 11.79 -9.82 7.17
C TRP A 145 12.13 -8.76 6.13
N VAL A 146 11.24 -8.52 5.16
CA VAL A 146 11.39 -7.47 4.15
C VAL A 146 10.27 -6.45 4.29
N ILE A 147 10.65 -5.18 4.30
CA ILE A 147 9.76 -4.05 4.08
C ILE A 147 9.76 -3.66 2.61
N ASP A 148 8.59 -3.30 2.10
CA ASP A 148 8.39 -2.61 0.84
C ASP A 148 7.69 -1.28 1.11
N LEU A 149 8.23 -0.21 0.50
CA LEU A 149 7.72 1.15 0.62
C LEU A 149 7.26 1.62 -0.75
N SER A 150 5.99 2.04 -0.81
CA SER A 150 5.43 2.74 -1.95
C SER A 150 5.08 4.17 -1.56
N CYS A 151 5.87 5.15 -1.98
CA CYS A 151 5.59 6.57 -1.80
C CYS A 151 5.94 7.37 -3.06
N PHE A 152 5.37 8.57 -3.18
CA PHE A 152 5.63 9.44 -4.31
C PHE A 152 7.00 10.12 -4.20
N ILE A 153 7.31 10.69 -3.04
CA ILE A 153 8.63 11.25 -2.72
C ILE A 153 9.37 10.27 -1.80
N VAL A 154 10.44 9.65 -2.29
CA VAL A 154 11.32 8.82 -1.45
C VAL A 154 12.18 9.76 -0.60
N PRO A 155 12.22 9.60 0.73
CA PRO A 155 13.03 10.46 1.58
C PRO A 155 14.52 10.25 1.29
N ALA A 156 15.29 11.33 1.19
CA ALA A 156 16.73 11.24 0.99
C ALA A 156 17.44 10.54 2.17
N ASP A 157 16.92 10.72 3.38
CA ASP A 157 17.35 10.02 4.58
C ASP A 157 16.48 8.79 4.84
N MET A 158 17.05 7.62 4.57
CA MET A 158 16.38 6.33 4.75
C MET A 158 16.64 5.70 6.13
N ARG A 159 17.33 6.37 7.06
CA ARG A 159 17.74 5.78 8.36
C ARG A 159 16.55 5.25 9.16
N CYS A 160 15.46 6.02 9.24
CA CYS A 160 14.26 5.61 9.97
C CYS A 160 13.65 4.30 9.42
N LEU A 161 13.61 4.14 8.09
CA LEU A 161 13.13 2.91 7.44
C LEU A 161 14.11 1.75 7.63
N GLN A 162 15.41 2.01 7.59
CA GLN A 162 16.44 0.99 7.86
C GLN A 162 16.41 0.52 9.31
N ASP A 163 16.17 1.41 10.25
CA ASP A 163 16.04 1.06 11.66
C ASP A 163 14.77 0.24 11.88
N PHE A 164 13.67 0.61 11.25
CA PHE A 164 12.44 -0.19 11.25
C PHE A 164 12.65 -1.60 10.65
N GLN A 165 13.36 -1.71 9.53
CA GLN A 165 13.76 -2.99 8.92
C GLN A 165 14.58 -3.87 9.87
N ARG A 166 15.52 -3.29 10.62
CA ARG A 166 16.34 -4.03 11.61
C ARG A 166 15.54 -4.41 12.85
N ALA A 167 14.49 -3.65 13.17
CA ALA A 167 13.69 -3.82 14.36
C ALA A 167 12.49 -4.77 14.17
N LEU A 168 12.27 -5.32 12.97
CA LEU A 168 11.20 -6.27 12.71
C LEU A 168 11.29 -7.49 13.63
N LYS A 169 10.17 -7.84 14.27
CA LYS A 169 10.05 -8.97 15.18
C LYS A 169 8.72 -9.68 14.94
N PRO A 170 8.70 -11.01 15.04
CA PRO A 170 7.45 -11.76 14.94
C PRO A 170 6.56 -11.52 16.17
N LEU A 171 5.27 -11.80 16.07
CA LEU A 171 4.31 -11.71 17.19
C LEU A 171 4.78 -12.50 18.42
N LYS A 172 5.34 -13.70 18.21
CA LYS A 172 5.88 -14.54 19.30
C LYS A 172 7.04 -13.92 20.12
N SER A 173 7.60 -12.79 19.68
CA SER A 173 8.65 -12.09 20.42
C SER A 173 8.11 -11.12 21.47
N PHE A 174 6.79 -10.99 21.59
CA PHE A 174 6.10 -10.12 22.54
C PHE A 174 5.31 -10.96 23.55
N ALA A 175 5.09 -10.44 24.76
CA ALA A 175 4.33 -11.17 25.77
C ALA A 175 2.83 -11.14 25.48
N THR A 176 2.36 -10.08 24.81
CA THR A 176 0.95 -9.90 24.45
C THR A 176 0.80 -9.35 23.03
N GLU A 177 -0.38 -9.57 22.42
CA GLU A 177 -0.74 -8.95 21.14
C GLU A 177 -0.75 -7.42 21.22
N GLN A 178 -1.14 -6.87 22.37
CA GLN A 178 -1.15 -5.43 22.60
C GLN A 178 0.26 -4.83 22.54
N GLU A 179 1.25 -5.45 23.20
CA GLU A 179 2.65 -5.01 23.13
C GLU A 179 3.20 -5.04 21.70
N PHE A 180 2.85 -6.08 20.94
CA PHE A 180 3.21 -6.20 19.53
C PHE A 180 2.60 -5.06 18.70
N LEU A 181 1.30 -4.80 18.86
CA LEU A 181 0.62 -3.70 18.15
C LEU A 181 1.23 -2.35 18.51
N ASP A 182 1.43 -2.07 19.80
CA ASP A 182 2.00 -0.81 20.28
C ASP A 182 3.41 -0.60 19.73
N PHE A 183 4.25 -1.64 19.71
CA PHE A 183 5.58 -1.57 19.13
C PHE A 183 5.55 -1.10 17.66
N TYR A 184 4.71 -1.73 16.84
CA TYR A 184 4.60 -1.36 15.42
C TYR A 184 3.95 0.01 15.20
N ILE A 185 2.92 0.34 15.96
CA ILE A 185 2.24 1.65 15.90
C ILE A 185 3.23 2.78 16.21
N GLN A 186 4.08 2.64 17.25
CA GLN A 186 5.04 3.69 17.60
C GLN A 186 6.12 3.90 16.52
N ASN A 187 6.66 2.80 15.97
CA ASN A 187 7.63 2.89 14.87
C ASN A 187 7.02 3.55 13.63
N LEU A 188 5.80 3.13 13.25
CA LEU A 188 5.10 3.68 12.09
C LEU A 188 4.74 5.16 12.29
N LYS A 189 4.29 5.57 13.50
CA LYS A 189 4.04 6.99 13.82
C LYS A 189 5.24 7.87 13.51
N GLN A 190 6.44 7.43 13.87
CA GLN A 190 7.68 8.17 13.57
C GLN A 190 7.92 8.25 12.05
N ILE A 191 7.76 7.15 11.33
CA ILE A 191 7.97 7.10 9.88
C ILE A 191 6.97 8.01 9.14
N PHE A 192 5.68 7.91 9.44
CA PHE A 192 4.65 8.75 8.82
C PHE A 192 4.83 10.24 9.17
N ALA A 193 5.28 10.55 10.39
CA ALA A 193 5.62 11.92 10.78
C ALA A 193 6.77 12.51 9.96
N ILE A 194 7.86 11.76 9.78
CA ILE A 194 9.00 12.18 8.96
C ILE A 194 8.56 12.36 7.51
N GLN A 195 7.79 11.41 6.98
CA GLN A 195 7.37 11.46 5.59
C GLN A 195 6.40 12.61 5.31
N ALA A 196 5.43 12.87 6.20
CA ALA A 196 4.49 13.99 6.06
C ALA A 196 5.18 15.37 6.13
N ALA A 197 6.35 15.46 6.78
CA ALA A 197 7.17 16.67 6.78
C ALA A 197 7.90 16.91 5.45
N ILE A 198 8.10 15.86 4.64
CA ILE A 198 8.79 15.91 3.35
C ILE A 198 7.78 16.03 2.20
N ASP A 199 6.64 15.33 2.31
CA ASP A 199 5.64 15.22 1.27
C ASP A 199 4.27 15.66 1.81
N PRO A 200 3.75 16.82 1.38
CA PRO A 200 2.47 17.35 1.85
C PRO A 200 1.26 16.53 1.39
N SER A 201 1.47 15.56 0.48
CA SER A 201 0.45 14.60 0.05
C SER A 201 0.27 13.42 0.99
N ILE A 202 0.91 13.43 2.16
CA ILE A 202 0.88 12.34 3.14
C ILE A 202 0.37 12.88 4.49
N THR A 203 -0.47 12.11 5.19
CA THR A 203 -0.86 12.39 6.57
C THR A 203 0.00 11.65 7.57
N THR A 204 0.09 12.18 8.79
CA THR A 204 0.69 11.50 9.94
C THR A 204 -0.25 10.49 10.59
N SER A 205 -1.57 10.61 10.38
CA SER A 205 -2.53 9.54 10.63
C SER A 205 -2.45 8.48 9.53
N PHE A 206 -2.68 7.23 9.91
CA PHE A 206 -2.65 6.10 8.99
C PHE A 206 -3.61 5.00 9.44
N ASP A 207 -4.01 4.15 8.51
CA ASP A 207 -4.67 2.89 8.83
C ASP A 207 -3.63 1.77 8.82
N LEU A 208 -3.75 0.85 9.76
CA LEU A 208 -2.86 -0.30 9.97
C LEU A 208 -3.68 -1.59 9.85
N TYR A 209 -3.20 -2.49 9.02
CA TYR A 209 -3.70 -3.84 8.84
C TYR A 209 -2.63 -4.85 9.21
N ILE A 210 -3.00 -5.84 10.01
CA ILE A 210 -2.13 -6.97 10.34
C ILE A 210 -2.88 -8.28 10.12
N GLN A 211 -2.23 -9.26 9.50
CA GLN A 211 -2.78 -10.58 9.22
C GLN A 211 -1.84 -11.68 9.70
N SER A 212 -2.36 -12.67 10.42
CA SER A 212 -1.65 -13.89 10.78
C SER A 212 -1.29 -14.70 9.53
N CYS A 213 -0.02 -15.13 9.43
CA CYS A 213 0.43 -16.01 8.35
C CYS A 213 -0.09 -17.44 8.48
N HIS A 214 -0.53 -17.84 9.68
CA HIS A 214 -0.93 -19.21 9.98
C HIS A 214 -2.45 -19.42 9.94
N THR A 215 -3.21 -18.42 10.39
CA THR A 215 -4.66 -18.55 10.55
C THR A 215 -5.45 -17.67 9.58
N GLY A 216 -4.79 -16.73 8.91
CA GLY A 216 -5.46 -15.73 8.06
C GLY A 216 -6.28 -14.69 8.83
N GLN A 217 -6.42 -14.83 10.15
CA GLN A 217 -7.07 -13.85 11.02
C GLN A 217 -6.37 -12.52 10.93
N SER A 218 -7.15 -11.43 10.96
CA SER A 218 -6.62 -10.10 10.78
C SER A 218 -7.27 -9.07 11.67
N ILE A 219 -6.52 -8.02 11.95
CA ILE A 219 -6.98 -6.78 12.59
C ILE A 219 -6.75 -5.61 11.63
N ALA A 220 -7.70 -4.69 11.59
CA ALA A 220 -7.57 -3.40 10.94
C ALA A 220 -7.92 -2.31 11.95
N LEU A 221 -7.04 -1.31 12.08
CA LEU A 221 -7.19 -0.25 13.05
C LEU A 221 -6.77 1.10 12.47
N HIS A 222 -7.47 2.15 12.89
CA HIS A 222 -7.09 3.52 12.58
C HIS A 222 -6.12 4.04 13.64
N VAL A 223 -4.98 4.59 13.22
CA VAL A 223 -4.04 5.28 14.10
C VAL A 223 -4.22 6.79 13.92
N PRO A 224 -4.77 7.49 14.93
CA PRO A 224 -5.02 8.91 14.82
C PRO A 224 -3.71 9.71 14.84
N ASN A 225 -3.83 10.91 14.32
CA ASN A 225 -2.78 11.91 14.43
C ASN A 225 -2.77 12.49 15.85
N HIS A 226 -1.68 12.36 16.58
CA HIS A 226 -1.45 13.16 17.79
C HIS A 226 -0.48 14.29 17.47
N ILE A 227 -0.95 15.31 16.72
CA ILE A 227 -0.30 16.62 16.81
C ILE A 227 -0.60 17.10 18.22
N LEU A 228 0.38 17.03 19.13
CA LEU A 228 0.37 17.92 20.28
C LEU A 228 0.33 19.34 19.69
N PRO A 229 -0.66 20.18 20.06
CA PRO A 229 -0.69 21.56 19.59
C PRO A 229 0.67 22.20 19.93
N PRO A 230 1.20 23.09 19.06
CA PRO A 230 2.43 23.78 19.37
C PRO A 230 2.23 24.46 20.71
N THR A 231 3.00 24.02 21.72
CA THR A 231 3.13 24.78 22.96
C THR A 231 3.68 26.13 22.55
N HIS A 232 2.81 27.14 22.47
CA HIS A 232 3.22 28.52 22.45
C HIS A 232 4.06 28.72 23.71
N ARG A 233 5.39 28.70 23.55
CA ARG A 233 6.28 29.31 24.52
C ARG A 233 6.03 30.81 24.41
N GLN A 234 5.23 31.33 25.33
CA GLN A 234 5.33 32.73 25.75
C GLN A 234 6.65 32.92 26.48
#